data_AF-A0A2M8Q2U1-F1
#
_entry.id   AF-A0A2M8Q2U1-F1
#
_cell.length_a   1.000
_cell.length_b   1.000
_cell.length_c   1.000
_cell.angle_alpha   90.00
_cell.angle_beta   90.00
_cell.angle_gamma   90.00
#
_symmetry.space_group_name_H-M   'P 1'
#
loop_
_entity.id
_entity.type
_entity.pdbx_description
1 polymer ?
#
loop_
_entity_poly.entity_id
_entity_poly.type
_entity_poly.pdbx_seq_one_letter_code
_entity_poly.pdbx_strand_id
1 'polypeptide(L)'
;MAFWAKKTSVNITISMLPLLKVEIKMRGHRMWIDDIIRKAIEEGQFDNLPGHGRPLNLHEDSHTPYELRGAYRIMRQAGATLPWIGQRKQIEADIEEARQFLRRAWQWYTKQGNTRQAQERWRADQLQFQQMVKALNRRIRDYNLIAPHPQVHLYMLDFEHELQRVQ
;
A
#
# COMPACT_ATOMS: atom_id res chain seq x y z
N MET A 1 -12.24 -46.38 -27.90
CA MET A 1 -11.13 -46.02 -28.80
C MET A 1 -10.81 -44.54 -28.60
N ALA A 2 -9.55 -44.25 -28.27
CA ALA A 2 -9.08 -42.97 -27.77
C ALA A 2 -8.98 -41.86 -28.83
N PHE A 3 -9.37 -40.66 -28.41
CA PHE A 3 -8.68 -39.37 -28.51
C PHE A 3 -7.81 -39.07 -29.75
N TRP A 4 -8.12 -37.96 -30.43
CA TRP A 4 -7.09 -37.02 -30.87
C TRP A 4 -7.63 -35.61 -31.13
N ALA A 5 -7.09 -34.61 -30.42
CA ALA A 5 -6.98 -33.24 -30.92
C ALA A 5 -5.77 -32.56 -30.27
N LYS A 6 -4.80 -32.25 -31.11
CA LYS A 6 -3.50 -31.62 -30.83
C LYS A 6 -3.64 -30.28 -30.11
N LYS A 7 -2.72 -30.01 -29.18
CA LYS A 7 -2.21 -28.64 -28.96
C LYS A 7 -0.70 -28.65 -29.11
N THR A 8 -0.25 -27.83 -30.05
CA THR A 8 1.13 -27.49 -30.37
C THR A 8 1.75 -26.66 -29.24
N SER A 9 2.89 -27.10 -28.72
CA SER A 9 3.75 -26.30 -27.85
C SER A 9 5.08 -26.03 -28.58
N VAL A 10 5.45 -24.76 -28.58
CA VAL A 10 6.68 -24.22 -29.18
C VAL A 10 7.89 -24.71 -28.35
N ASN A 11 8.88 -25.29 -29.03
CA ASN A 11 10.15 -25.71 -28.43
C ASN A 11 11.02 -24.48 -28.14
N ILE A 12 11.34 -24.25 -26.87
CA ILE A 12 12.50 -23.45 -26.47
C ILE A 12 13.51 -24.43 -25.86
N THR A 13 14.53 -24.76 -26.64
CA THR A 13 15.63 -25.64 -26.26
C THR A 13 16.57 -24.90 -25.31
N ILE A 14 16.49 -25.19 -24.01
CA ILE A 14 17.62 -25.01 -23.10
C ILE A 14 18.29 -26.37 -22.98
N SER A 15 19.20 -26.63 -23.91
CA SER A 15 20.09 -27.79 -23.87
C SER A 15 21.19 -27.57 -22.86
N MET A 16 21.50 -28.65 -22.13
CA MET A 16 22.63 -28.89 -21.23
C MET A 16 22.43 -28.51 -19.76
N LEU A 17 21.90 -29.46 -18.99
CA LEU A 17 22.50 -29.97 -17.74
C LEU A 17 21.85 -31.34 -17.43
N PRO A 18 22.61 -32.35 -16.98
CA PRO A 18 22.11 -33.72 -16.88
C PRO A 18 21.13 -33.84 -15.70
N LEU A 19 20.00 -34.47 -16.00
CA LEU A 19 18.86 -34.72 -15.13
C LEU A 19 19.22 -35.66 -13.98
N LEU A 20 19.32 -35.14 -12.76
CA LEU A 20 18.97 -35.92 -11.57
C LEU A 20 17.43 -35.94 -11.48
N LYS A 21 16.83 -36.98 -12.07
CA LYS A 21 15.42 -37.34 -11.85
C LYS A 21 15.21 -37.62 -10.36
N VAL A 22 14.75 -36.64 -9.61
CA VAL A 22 14.15 -36.90 -8.29
C VAL A 22 12.65 -36.85 -8.49
N GLU A 23 12.06 -38.03 -8.56
CA GLU A 23 10.62 -38.24 -8.70
C GLU A 23 9.93 -37.89 -7.36
N ILE A 24 9.66 -36.60 -7.14
CA ILE A 24 9.05 -36.14 -5.88
C ILE A 24 7.54 -36.38 -5.96
N LYS A 25 7.13 -37.52 -5.42
CA LYS A 25 5.74 -37.84 -5.12
C LYS A 25 5.22 -36.81 -4.10
N MET A 26 4.36 -35.90 -4.55
CA MET A 26 3.75 -34.81 -3.79
C MET A 26 3.10 -35.30 -2.47
N ARG A 27 3.87 -35.33 -1.38
CA ARG A 27 3.35 -35.24 -0.01
C ARG A 27 3.55 -33.80 0.43
N GLY A 28 2.46 -33.11 0.76
CA GLY A 28 2.41 -31.76 1.37
C GLY A 28 3.56 -30.79 1.06
N HIS A 29 3.32 -29.80 0.22
CA HIS A 29 4.26 -28.77 -0.26
C HIS A 29 5.18 -28.15 0.81
N ARG A 30 4.75 -28.09 2.08
CA ARG A 30 5.53 -27.57 3.20
C ARG A 30 6.70 -28.50 3.59
N MET A 31 6.47 -29.82 3.61
CA MET A 31 7.51 -30.78 4.01
C MET A 31 8.63 -30.92 2.98
N TRP A 32 8.29 -30.82 1.70
CA TRP A 32 9.29 -30.94 0.64
C TRP A 32 10.26 -29.75 0.59
N ILE A 33 9.78 -28.52 0.85
CA ILE A 33 10.64 -27.34 0.97
C ILE A 33 11.60 -27.51 2.15
N ASP A 34 11.12 -27.99 3.30
CA ASP A 34 11.96 -28.23 4.47
C ASP A 34 13.03 -29.31 4.23
N ASP A 35 12.71 -30.36 3.47
CA ASP A 35 13.66 -31.40 3.06
C ASP A 35 14.74 -30.86 2.09
N ILE A 36 14.36 -29.99 1.15
CA ILE A 36 15.30 -29.32 0.24
C ILE A 36 16.25 -28.39 1.00
N ILE A 37 15.69 -27.54 1.87
CA ILE A 37 16.47 -26.57 2.65
C ILE A 37 17.46 -27.33 3.53
N ARG A 38 17.03 -28.41 4.20
CA ARG A 38 17.89 -29.22 5.05
C ARG A 38 19.02 -29.90 4.29
N LYS A 39 18.75 -30.50 3.12
CA LYS A 39 19.81 -31.03 2.27
C LYS A 39 20.81 -29.97 1.83
N ALA A 40 20.33 -28.79 1.45
CA ALA A 40 21.21 -27.69 1.04
C ALA A 40 22.05 -27.14 2.23
N ILE A 41 21.55 -27.22 3.47
CA ILE A 41 22.33 -26.94 4.69
C ILE A 41 23.39 -28.01 4.92
N GLU A 42 23.03 -29.30 4.83
CA GLU A 42 23.95 -30.43 5.00
C GLU A 42 25.08 -30.45 3.95
N GLU A 43 24.77 -30.01 2.72
CA GLU A 43 25.73 -29.87 1.62
C GLU A 43 26.58 -28.58 1.72
N GLY A 44 26.40 -27.78 2.76
CA GLY A 44 27.15 -26.54 2.97
C GLY A 44 26.86 -25.45 1.94
N GLN A 45 25.75 -25.55 1.19
CA GLN A 45 25.40 -24.56 0.16
C GLN A 45 25.10 -23.16 0.73
N PHE A 46 24.87 -23.06 2.04
CA PHE A 46 24.67 -21.80 2.75
C PHE A 46 25.97 -21.22 3.37
N ASP A 47 27.05 -22.00 3.43
CA ASP A 47 28.28 -21.63 4.17
C ASP A 47 29.07 -20.49 3.49
N ASN A 48 28.87 -20.30 2.19
CA ASN A 48 29.56 -19.27 1.41
C ASN A 48 28.59 -18.19 0.87
N LEU A 49 27.46 -17.99 1.53
CA LEU A 49 26.54 -16.91 1.16
C LEU A 49 27.13 -15.54 1.54
N PRO A 50 26.97 -14.52 0.68
CA PRO A 50 27.38 -13.16 1.02
C PRO A 50 26.64 -12.69 2.28
N GLY A 51 27.39 -12.48 3.37
CA GLY A 51 26.83 -12.10 4.68
C GLY A 51 26.71 -13.24 5.70
N HIS A 52 27.12 -14.47 5.37
CA HIS A 52 27.15 -15.59 6.31
C HIS A 52 27.96 -15.25 7.58
N GLY A 53 27.41 -15.55 8.77
CA GLY A 53 28.02 -15.25 10.07
C GLY A 53 28.02 -13.77 10.50
N ARG A 54 27.52 -12.85 9.67
CA ARG A 54 27.37 -11.43 10.07
C ARG A 54 26.03 -11.23 10.80
N PRO A 55 25.97 -10.37 11.83
CA PRO A 55 24.71 -10.07 12.50
C PRO A 55 23.70 -9.55 11.48
N LEU A 56 22.50 -10.14 11.50
CA LEU A 56 21.41 -9.76 10.61
C LEU A 56 21.11 -8.26 10.79
N ASN A 57 21.25 -7.48 9.72
CA ASN A 57 20.93 -6.06 9.76
C ASN A 57 19.41 -5.86 9.73
N LEU A 58 18.79 -5.93 10.90
CA LEU A 58 17.35 -5.70 11.08
C LEU A 58 16.91 -4.26 10.71
N HIS A 59 17.85 -3.37 10.38
CA HIS A 59 17.60 -2.01 9.93
C HIS A 59 17.53 -1.86 8.40
N GLU A 60 17.68 -2.96 7.64
CA GLU A 60 17.31 -2.91 6.23
C GLU A 60 15.80 -2.79 6.12
N ASP A 61 15.34 -1.53 5.99
CA ASP A 61 14.02 -1.19 5.48
C ASP A 61 13.95 -1.64 4.00
N SER A 62 13.91 -2.96 3.77
CA SER A 62 13.82 -3.61 2.47
C SER A 62 12.53 -3.20 1.73
N HIS A 63 11.50 -2.83 2.49
CA HIS A 63 10.23 -2.29 1.99
C HIS A 63 10.26 -0.77 1.71
N THR A 64 11.32 -0.06 2.09
CA THR A 64 11.43 1.38 1.83
C THR A 64 12.22 1.62 0.54
N PRO A 65 11.76 2.50 -0.36
CA PRO A 65 12.50 2.87 -1.57
C PRO A 65 13.96 3.24 -1.25
N TYR A 66 14.90 2.80 -2.09
CA TYR A 66 16.35 3.00 -1.86
C TYR A 66 16.70 4.46 -1.55
N GLU A 67 16.07 5.39 -2.26
CA GLU A 67 16.30 6.83 -2.13
C GLU A 67 15.85 7.38 -0.77
N LEU A 68 14.85 6.77 -0.14
CA LEU A 68 14.32 7.22 1.15
C LEU A 68 15.00 6.54 2.34
N ARG A 69 15.66 5.39 2.14
CA ARG A 69 16.36 4.66 3.22
C ARG A 69 17.35 5.54 3.97
N GLY A 70 18.09 6.41 3.27
CA GLY A 70 19.03 7.35 3.87
C GLY A 70 18.34 8.34 4.82
N ALA A 71 17.27 8.97 4.33
CA ALA A 71 16.49 9.94 5.09
C ALA A 71 15.79 9.31 6.31
N TYR A 72 15.15 8.15 6.14
CA TYR A 72 14.49 7.43 7.25
C TYR A 72 15.48 6.94 8.30
N ARG A 73 16.65 6.46 7.89
CA ARG A 73 17.70 5.96 8.80
C ARG A 73 18.29 7.07 9.67
N ILE A 74 18.66 8.21 9.07
CA ILE A 74 19.20 9.38 9.81
C ILE A 74 18.18 9.85 10.85
N MET A 75 16.89 9.80 10.51
CA MET A 75 15.88 10.33 11.42
C MET A 75 15.45 9.38 12.54
N ARG A 76 15.37 8.07 12.28
CA ARG A 76 15.22 7.08 13.36
C ARG A 76 16.35 7.21 14.37
N GLN A 77 17.58 7.44 13.90
CA GLN A 77 18.75 7.66 14.75
C GLN A 77 18.64 8.96 15.58
N ALA A 78 18.01 10.00 15.04
CA ALA A 78 17.80 11.28 15.72
C ALA A 78 16.57 11.31 16.65
N GLY A 79 15.79 10.21 16.75
CA GLY A 79 14.55 10.17 17.53
C GLY A 79 13.43 11.09 17.01
N ALA A 80 13.60 11.69 15.82
CA ALA A 80 12.68 12.66 15.25
C ALA A 80 11.88 12.04 14.08
N THR A 81 10.60 12.41 13.96
CA THR A 81 9.74 12.06 12.82
C THR A 81 9.77 13.20 11.81
N LEU A 82 9.91 12.91 10.51
CA LEU A 82 10.12 13.97 9.51
C LEU A 82 8.92 14.93 9.56
N PRO A 83 9.10 16.27 9.53
CA PRO A 83 8.00 17.23 9.72
C PRO A 83 6.78 16.96 8.83
N TRP A 84 7.03 16.62 7.56
CA TRP A 84 6.03 16.20 6.59
C TRP A 84 5.26 14.91 6.97
N ILE A 85 5.85 13.94 7.68
CA ILE A 85 5.13 12.75 8.16
C ILE A 85 4.07 13.16 9.20
N GLY A 86 4.41 14.06 10.12
CA GLY A 86 3.45 14.61 11.08
C GLY A 86 2.34 15.41 10.38
N GLN A 87 2.73 16.28 9.44
CA GLN A 87 1.79 17.06 8.64
C GLN A 87 0.83 16.17 7.83
N ARG A 88 1.33 15.07 7.27
CA ARG A 88 0.52 14.08 6.57
C ARG A 88 -0.56 13.50 7.48
N LYS A 89 -0.19 13.01 8.67
CA LYS A 89 -1.15 12.45 9.65
C LYS A 89 -2.22 13.46 10.03
N GLN A 90 -1.83 14.72 10.24
CA GLN A 90 -2.79 15.77 10.56
C GLN A 90 -3.75 16.03 9.40
N ILE A 91 -3.24 16.15 8.16
CA ILE A 91 -4.10 16.34 6.99
C ILE A 91 -5.05 15.15 6.82
N GLU A 92 -4.58 13.91 6.97
CA GLU A 92 -5.43 12.71 6.89
C GLU A 92 -6.54 12.73 7.96
N ALA A 93 -6.23 13.14 9.19
CA ALA A 93 -7.22 13.29 10.26
C ALA A 93 -8.27 14.36 9.92
N ASP A 94 -7.83 15.52 9.41
CA ASP A 94 -8.73 16.63 9.08
C ASP A 94 -9.62 16.30 7.86
N ILE A 95 -9.11 15.52 6.90
CA ILE A 95 -9.92 14.95 5.80
C ILE A 95 -11.03 14.06 6.37
N GLU A 96 -10.68 13.19 7.32
CA GLU A 96 -11.64 12.28 7.93
C GLU A 96 -12.71 13.03 8.74
N GLU A 97 -12.33 14.09 9.46
CA GLU A 97 -13.28 14.98 10.14
C GLU A 97 -14.25 15.65 9.15
N ALA A 98 -13.74 16.16 8.02
CA ALA A 98 -14.58 16.75 6.98
C ALA A 98 -15.58 15.73 6.40
N ARG A 99 -15.14 14.49 6.18
CA ARG A 99 -16.01 13.39 5.73
C ARG A 99 -17.04 13.01 6.80
N GLN A 100 -16.67 12.98 8.07
CA GLN A 100 -17.60 12.73 9.17
C GLN A 100 -18.65 13.83 9.31
N PHE A 101 -18.27 15.09 9.10
CA PHE A 101 -19.20 16.20 9.01
C PHE A 101 -20.24 15.94 7.90
N LEU A 102 -19.77 15.64 6.68
CA LEU A 102 -20.66 15.39 5.55
C LEU A 102 -21.60 14.20 5.78
N ARG A 103 -21.07 13.08 6.31
CA ARG A 103 -21.88 11.89 6.65
C ARG A 103 -22.97 12.19 7.67
N ARG A 104 -22.65 12.95 8.72
CA ARG A 104 -23.64 13.35 9.75
C ARG A 104 -24.71 14.27 9.17
N ALA A 105 -24.32 15.24 8.34
CA ALA A 105 -25.25 16.13 7.65
C ALA A 105 -26.22 15.35 6.75
N TRP A 106 -25.71 14.40 5.97
CA TRP A 106 -26.53 13.55 5.10
C TRP A 106 -27.48 12.64 5.89
N GLN A 107 -27.00 11.99 6.95
CA GLN A 107 -27.83 11.17 7.84
C GLN A 107 -28.95 11.98 8.50
N TRP A 108 -28.67 13.24 8.85
CA TRP A 108 -29.70 14.13 9.38
C TRP A 108 -30.73 14.49 8.30
N TYR A 109 -30.28 14.86 7.09
CA TYR A 109 -31.15 15.22 5.97
C TYR A 109 -32.11 14.08 5.59
N THR A 110 -31.59 12.86 5.45
CA THR A 110 -32.37 11.67 5.11
C THR A 110 -33.43 11.33 6.16
N LYS A 111 -33.18 11.57 7.44
CA LYS A 111 -34.14 11.37 8.53
C LYS A 111 -35.29 12.39 8.53
N GLN A 112 -35.04 13.63 8.10
CA GLN A 112 -36.04 14.69 8.11
C GLN A 112 -37.00 14.65 6.91
N GLY A 113 -36.65 13.90 5.87
CA GLY A 113 -37.39 13.88 4.62
C GLY A 113 -37.26 15.18 3.81
N ASN A 114 -38.04 15.30 2.75
CA ASN A 114 -37.90 16.35 1.75
C ASN A 114 -38.58 17.69 2.14
N THR A 115 -38.34 18.14 3.37
CA THR A 115 -38.90 19.41 3.88
C THR A 115 -38.05 20.60 3.40
N ARG A 116 -38.67 21.75 3.12
CA ARG A 116 -37.95 22.97 2.69
C ARG A 116 -36.82 23.37 3.63
N GLN A 117 -37.05 23.33 4.94
CA GLN A 117 -36.01 23.62 5.94
C GLN A 117 -34.85 22.62 5.91
N ALA A 118 -35.14 21.33 5.66
CA ALA A 118 -34.11 20.30 5.53
C ALA A 118 -33.27 20.53 4.26
N GLN A 119 -33.90 20.91 3.15
CA GLN A 119 -33.20 21.28 1.91
C GLN A 119 -32.31 22.51 2.09
N GLU A 120 -32.81 23.55 2.76
CA GLU A 120 -32.06 24.79 3.03
C GLU A 120 -30.83 24.49 3.92
N ARG A 121 -31.01 23.68 4.96
CA ARG A 121 -29.90 23.24 5.80
C ARG A 121 -28.90 22.38 5.04
N TRP A 122 -29.36 21.43 4.23
CA TRP A 122 -28.48 20.60 3.41
C TRP A 122 -27.63 21.45 2.45
N ARG A 123 -28.22 22.47 1.81
CA ARG A 123 -27.47 23.42 0.98
C ARG A 123 -26.40 24.18 1.77
N ALA A 124 -26.71 24.60 2.99
CA ALA A 124 -25.74 25.25 3.86
C ALA A 124 -24.59 24.31 4.27
N ASP A 125 -24.92 23.06 4.62
CA ASP A 125 -23.93 22.02 4.95
C ASP A 125 -23.02 21.70 3.74
N GLN A 126 -23.59 21.63 2.53
CA GLN A 126 -22.82 21.48 1.28
C GLN A 126 -21.85 22.64 1.06
N LEU A 127 -22.29 23.89 1.27
CA LEU A 127 -21.43 25.07 1.13
C LEU A 127 -20.30 25.07 2.15
N GLN A 128 -20.59 24.71 3.41
CA GLN A 128 -19.58 24.57 4.46
C GLN A 128 -18.56 23.49 4.10
N PHE A 129 -19.02 22.30 3.66
CA PHE A 129 -18.14 21.23 3.23
C PHE A 129 -17.25 21.65 2.04
N GLN A 130 -17.80 22.40 1.08
CA GLN A 130 -17.02 22.94 -0.04
C GLN A 130 -15.88 23.85 0.43
N GLN A 131 -16.11 24.68 1.46
CA GLN A 131 -15.07 25.52 2.06
C GLN A 131 -13.99 24.67 2.75
N MET A 132 -14.39 23.63 3.49
CA MET A 132 -13.45 22.67 4.11
C MET A 132 -12.57 21.99 3.05
N VAL A 133 -13.17 21.51 1.96
CA VAL A 133 -12.44 20.92 0.82
C VAL A 133 -11.43 21.90 0.23
N LYS A 134 -11.81 23.17 0.00
CA LYS A 134 -10.89 24.21 -0.50
C LYS A 134 -9.71 24.43 0.45
N ALA A 135 -9.96 24.49 1.76
CA ALA A 135 -8.93 24.67 2.78
C ALA A 135 -7.98 23.46 2.86
N LEU A 136 -8.52 22.24 2.84
CA LEU A 136 -7.75 21.00 2.82
C LEU A 136 -6.90 20.88 1.55
N ASN A 137 -7.46 21.20 0.39
CA ASN A 137 -6.72 21.19 -0.88
C ASN A 137 -5.59 22.22 -0.94
N ARG A 138 -5.67 23.32 -0.18
CA ARG A 138 -4.52 24.23 -0.02
C ARG A 138 -3.41 23.52 0.77
N ARG A 139 -3.73 22.91 1.91
CA ARG A 139 -2.77 22.20 2.76
C ARG A 139 -2.16 20.97 2.09
N ILE A 140 -2.94 20.24 1.29
CA ILE A 140 -2.47 19.11 0.49
C ILE A 140 -1.45 19.59 -0.54
N ARG A 141 -1.69 20.74 -1.19
CA ARG A 141 -0.71 21.34 -2.11
C ARG A 141 0.57 21.72 -1.37
N ASP A 142 0.47 22.42 -0.25
CA ASP A 142 1.63 22.82 0.55
C ASP A 142 2.45 21.61 1.01
N TYR A 143 1.77 20.54 1.43
CA TYR A 143 2.40 19.26 1.77
C TYR A 143 3.09 18.60 0.56
N ASN A 144 2.41 18.53 -0.58
CA ASN A 144 2.96 17.92 -1.79
C ASN A 144 4.16 18.70 -2.35
N LEU A 145 4.31 19.99 -2.03
CA LEU A 145 5.50 20.79 -2.40
C LEU A 145 6.74 20.41 -1.59
N ILE A 146 6.58 19.96 -0.35
CA ILE A 146 7.69 19.60 0.54
C ILE A 146 7.99 18.10 0.56
N ALA A 147 7.10 17.28 0.01
CA ALA A 147 7.24 15.84 -0.01
C ALA A 147 8.31 15.42 -1.05
N PRO A 148 9.40 14.71 -0.66
CA PRO A 148 10.48 14.33 -1.57
C PRO A 148 10.10 13.33 -2.68
N HIS A 149 8.92 12.68 -2.63
CA HIS A 149 8.58 11.67 -3.64
C HIS A 149 7.07 11.63 -3.97
N PRO A 150 6.68 11.46 -5.24
CA PRO A 150 5.26 11.39 -5.62
C PRO A 150 4.43 10.30 -4.93
N GLN A 151 5.04 9.16 -4.57
CA GLN A 151 4.33 8.05 -3.88
C GLN A 151 3.76 8.44 -2.51
N VAL A 152 4.30 9.48 -1.89
CA VAL A 152 3.90 9.95 -0.57
C VAL A 152 3.06 11.23 -0.66
N HIS A 153 2.77 11.72 -1.87
CA HIS A 153 1.83 12.82 -2.07
C HIS A 153 0.41 12.41 -1.67
N LEU A 154 -0.36 13.40 -1.25
CA LEU A 154 -1.78 13.27 -0.99
C LEU A 154 -2.58 13.69 -2.22
N TYR A 155 -3.65 12.96 -2.52
CA TYR A 155 -4.58 13.32 -3.58
C TYR A 155 -5.46 14.49 -3.14
N MET A 156 -5.75 15.39 -4.07
CA MET A 156 -6.72 16.45 -3.84
C MET A 156 -8.12 15.86 -3.67
N LEU A 157 -8.90 16.47 -2.78
CA LEU A 157 -10.30 16.14 -2.60
C LEU A 157 -11.12 16.78 -3.71
N ASP A 158 -11.99 15.99 -4.32
CA ASP A 158 -13.01 16.49 -5.25
C ASP A 158 -14.37 16.56 -4.55
N PHE A 159 -15.00 17.73 -4.59
CA PHE A 159 -16.24 17.99 -3.87
C PHE A 159 -17.39 17.11 -4.36
N GLU A 160 -17.55 16.98 -5.68
CA GLU A 160 -18.65 16.22 -6.27
C GLU A 160 -18.50 14.73 -5.99
N HIS A 161 -17.29 14.19 -6.12
CA HIS A 161 -17.00 12.80 -5.76
C HIS A 161 -17.27 12.53 -4.28
N GLU A 162 -16.91 13.43 -3.37
CA GLU A 162 -17.18 13.24 -1.94
C GLU A 162 -18.69 13.34 -1.61
N LEU A 163 -19.47 14.16 -2.32
CA LEU A 163 -20.94 14.17 -2.21
C LEU A 163 -21.57 12.87 -2.69
N GLN A 164 -21.13 12.36 -3.85
CA GLN A 164 -21.65 11.10 -4.40
C GLN A 164 -21.41 9.89 -3.49
N ARG A 165 -20.39 9.93 -2.63
CA ARG A 165 -20.09 8.85 -1.69
C ARG A 165 -21.09 8.72 -0.55
N VAL A 166 -21.80 9.81 -0.21
CA VAL A 166 -22.76 9.79 0.89
C VAL A 166 -24.20 9.60 0.43
N GLN A 167 -24.54 10.05 -0.77
CA GLN A 167 -25.87 9.95 -1.37
C GLN A 167 -26.18 8.53 -1.85
#